data_AF-A0A2N1J4L3-F1
#
_entry.id   AF-A0A2N1J4L3-F1
#
_cell.length_a   1.000
_cell.length_b   1.000
_cell.length_c   1.000
_cell.angle_alpha   90.00
_cell.angle_beta   90.00
_cell.angle_gamma   90.00
#
_symmetry.space_group_name_H-M   'P 1'
#
loop_
_entity.id
_entity.type
_entity.pdbx_description
1 polymer ?
#
loop_
_entity_poly.entity_id
_entity_poly.type
_entity_poly.pdbx_seq_one_letter_code
_entity_poly.pdbx_strand_id
1 'polypeptide(L)'
;EVETLNINKNNIVLEIKEDTICDINALNIFCQKYKNLGFIIAIDDFGTGYSSFDRLAIIKPDIVKIDRSLISNIQNNYINTSILKSIVDISNKIGALTLAEGVETKEEILLCMKTHIDIYQGFYFEKPIENLYKICENKLFGKINKIGIEYKNVIKKHIKTKQSILKKMQHLTKDAVKLISQEQEFCFEKLQLVLKENSNIEAIYLIDFTSGNQINDTLIANIHNRFYQASKHNDNHNLKEYYYMTKESKTKEFLSQKYISKATGNMCRTYSKVININENQVILCFDILTNLV
;
A
#
# COMPACT_ATOMS: atom_id res chain seq x y z
N GLU A 1 -22.41 -32.76 -20.08
CA GLU A 1 -21.27 -33.35 -19.34
C GLU A 1 -21.31 -33.06 -17.84
N VAL A 2 -21.31 -31.79 -17.40
CA VAL A 2 -21.35 -31.45 -15.95
C VAL A 2 -22.52 -32.12 -15.22
N GLU A 3 -23.73 -32.00 -15.77
CA GLU A 3 -24.94 -32.58 -15.17
C GLU A 3 -24.96 -34.11 -15.28
N THR A 4 -24.50 -34.66 -16.40
CA THR A 4 -24.44 -36.11 -16.62
C THR A 4 -23.41 -36.79 -15.73
N LEU A 5 -22.34 -36.09 -15.34
CA LEU A 5 -21.30 -36.55 -14.43
C LEU A 5 -21.58 -36.19 -12.97
N ASN A 6 -22.73 -35.55 -12.68
CA ASN A 6 -23.14 -35.11 -11.35
C ASN A 6 -22.08 -34.25 -10.63
N ILE A 7 -21.36 -33.41 -11.38
CA ILE A 7 -20.37 -32.49 -10.82
C ILE A 7 -21.10 -31.25 -10.32
N ASN A 8 -20.86 -30.86 -9.08
CA ASN A 8 -21.39 -29.61 -8.54
C ASN A 8 -20.81 -28.42 -9.33
N LYS A 9 -21.69 -27.57 -9.87
CA LYS A 9 -21.32 -26.40 -10.68
C LYS A 9 -20.43 -25.42 -9.92
N ASN A 10 -20.56 -25.35 -8.59
CA ASN A 10 -19.72 -24.52 -7.72
C ASN A 10 -18.25 -24.98 -7.67
N ASN A 11 -17.94 -26.18 -8.18
CA ASN A 11 -16.56 -26.67 -8.31
C ASN A 11 -15.94 -26.31 -9.66
N ILE A 12 -16.67 -25.60 -10.52
CA ILE A 12 -16.23 -25.24 -11.86
C ILE A 12 -16.06 -23.73 -11.94
N VAL A 13 -14.81 -23.31 -12.18
CA VAL A 13 -14.45 -21.93 -12.47
C VAL A 13 -14.38 -21.77 -13.98
N LEU A 14 -15.14 -20.81 -14.51
CA LEU A 14 -15.07 -20.39 -15.91
C LEU A 14 -14.15 -19.19 -15.99
N GLU A 15 -12.97 -19.38 -16.58
CA GLU A 15 -11.99 -18.32 -16.80
C GLU A 15 -12.29 -17.60 -18.11
N ILE A 16 -12.45 -16.28 -18.02
CA ILE A 16 -12.83 -15.44 -19.16
C ILE A 16 -11.70 -14.47 -19.45
N LYS A 17 -11.16 -14.57 -20.66
CA LYS A 17 -10.24 -13.60 -21.23
C LYS A 17 -11.02 -12.42 -21.82
N GLU A 18 -11.39 -11.48 -20.95
CA GLU A 18 -12.34 -10.42 -21.25
C GLU A 18 -11.88 -9.46 -22.36
N ASP A 19 -10.58 -9.21 -22.45
CA ASP A 19 -9.97 -8.20 -23.34
C ASP A 19 -10.16 -8.51 -24.82
N THR A 20 -10.43 -9.79 -25.14
CA THR A 20 -10.76 -10.27 -26.49
C THR A 20 -12.22 -10.04 -26.90
N ILE A 21 -13.09 -9.64 -25.96
CA ILE A 21 -14.53 -9.56 -26.16
C ILE A 21 -14.97 -8.10 -26.32
N CYS A 22 -15.43 -7.73 -27.52
CA CYS A 22 -15.89 -6.38 -27.81
C CYS A 22 -17.30 -6.09 -27.27
N ASP A 23 -18.21 -7.07 -27.34
CA ASP A 23 -19.61 -6.90 -26.89
C ASP A 23 -19.72 -7.13 -25.37
N ILE A 24 -19.65 -6.03 -24.64
CA ILE A 24 -19.74 -6.01 -23.18
C ILE A 24 -21.12 -6.47 -22.68
N ASN A 25 -22.19 -6.20 -23.43
CA ASN A 25 -23.55 -6.60 -23.03
C ASN A 25 -23.71 -8.12 -23.14
N ALA A 26 -23.25 -8.70 -24.25
CA ALA A 26 -23.24 -10.15 -24.41
C ALA A 26 -22.39 -10.83 -23.33
N LEU A 27 -21.22 -10.27 -23.00
CA LEU A 27 -20.37 -10.76 -21.92
C LEU A 27 -21.08 -10.71 -20.56
N ASN A 28 -21.71 -9.59 -20.22
CA ASN A 28 -22.46 -9.46 -18.97
C ASN A 28 -23.61 -10.48 -18.88
N ILE A 29 -24.39 -10.64 -19.95
CA ILE A 29 -25.48 -11.62 -20.01
C ILE A 29 -24.94 -13.04 -19.83
N PHE A 30 -23.81 -13.36 -20.48
CA PHE A 30 -23.14 -14.65 -20.32
C PHE A 30 -22.75 -14.87 -18.85
N CYS A 31 -22.01 -13.95 -18.26
CA CYS A 31 -21.53 -14.07 -16.88
C CYS A 31 -22.71 -14.23 -15.91
N GLN A 32 -23.72 -13.37 -15.99
CA GLN A 32 -24.91 -13.46 -15.13
C GLN A 32 -25.63 -14.80 -15.27
N LYS A 33 -25.82 -15.27 -16.51
CA LYS A 33 -26.46 -16.57 -16.77
C LYS A 33 -25.72 -17.70 -16.09
N TYR A 34 -24.40 -17.79 -16.24
CA TYR A 34 -23.62 -18.90 -15.68
C TYR A 34 -23.43 -18.78 -14.17
N LYS A 35 -23.31 -17.57 -13.61
CA LYS A 35 -23.37 -17.36 -12.16
C LYS A 35 -24.69 -17.85 -11.56
N ASN A 36 -25.82 -17.53 -12.19
CA ASN A 36 -27.15 -17.98 -11.75
C ASN A 36 -27.33 -19.51 -11.82
N LEU A 37 -26.55 -20.18 -12.67
CA LEU A 37 -26.50 -21.65 -12.72
C LEU A 37 -25.58 -22.26 -11.66
N GLY A 38 -24.80 -21.45 -10.92
CA GLY A 38 -23.88 -21.89 -9.86
C GLY A 38 -22.42 -21.99 -10.29
N PHE A 39 -22.05 -21.55 -11.49
CA PHE A 39 -20.63 -21.51 -11.86
C PHE A 39 -19.92 -20.32 -11.20
N ILE A 40 -18.63 -20.49 -10.93
CA ILE A 40 -17.75 -19.40 -10.50
C ILE A 40 -17.18 -18.73 -11.75
N ILE A 41 -17.21 -17.40 -11.80
CA ILE A 41 -16.62 -16.64 -12.91
C ILE A 41 -15.30 -16.03 -12.49
N ALA A 42 -14.25 -16.31 -13.26
CA ALA A 42 -12.95 -15.68 -13.11
C ALA A 42 -12.62 -14.81 -14.34
N ILE A 43 -11.97 -13.67 -14.13
CA ILE A 43 -11.31 -12.94 -15.23
C ILE A 43 -9.86 -13.36 -15.28
N ASP A 44 -9.39 -13.67 -16.48
CA ASP A 44 -8.03 -14.14 -16.77
C ASP A 44 -7.11 -13.00 -17.24
N ASP A 45 -5.79 -13.17 -17.08
CA ASP A 45 -4.73 -12.24 -17.51
C ASP A 45 -4.91 -10.77 -17.07
N PHE A 46 -5.59 -10.50 -15.94
CA PHE A 46 -5.96 -9.14 -15.56
C PHE A 46 -4.73 -8.28 -15.24
N GLY A 47 -4.69 -7.09 -15.86
CA GLY A 47 -3.61 -6.12 -15.67
C GLY A 47 -2.60 -6.06 -16.82
N THR A 48 -2.87 -6.78 -17.92
CA THR A 48 -2.16 -6.62 -19.21
C THR A 48 -3.09 -6.19 -20.34
N GLY A 49 -2.52 -5.70 -21.43
CA GLY A 49 -3.28 -5.37 -22.64
C GLY A 49 -4.35 -4.31 -22.41
N TYR A 50 -5.58 -4.61 -22.83
CA TYR A 50 -6.75 -3.71 -22.75
C TYR A 50 -7.65 -3.98 -21.52
N SER A 51 -7.17 -4.72 -20.51
CA SER A 51 -7.97 -4.98 -19.31
C SER A 51 -8.45 -3.67 -18.67
N SER A 52 -9.75 -3.56 -18.44
CA SER A 52 -10.35 -2.33 -17.92
C SER A 52 -11.07 -2.55 -16.59
N PHE A 53 -10.83 -1.66 -15.62
CA PHE A 53 -11.59 -1.59 -14.37
C PHE A 53 -13.09 -1.41 -14.60
N ASP A 54 -13.49 -0.79 -15.72
CA ASP A 54 -14.91 -0.66 -16.08
C ASP A 54 -15.56 -2.03 -16.30
N ARG A 55 -14.80 -2.98 -16.85
CA ARG A 55 -15.28 -4.33 -17.13
C ARG A 55 -15.39 -5.16 -15.87
N LEU A 56 -14.49 -4.98 -14.92
CA LEU A 56 -14.64 -5.57 -13.57
C LEU A 56 -15.97 -5.16 -12.93
N ALA A 57 -16.33 -3.87 -13.03
CA ALA A 57 -17.57 -3.36 -12.44
C ALA A 57 -18.83 -3.94 -13.10
N ILE A 58 -18.76 -4.28 -14.39
CA ILE A 58 -19.86 -4.88 -15.15
C ILE A 58 -19.95 -6.39 -14.89
N ILE A 59 -18.85 -7.11 -15.05
CA ILE A 59 -18.79 -8.57 -14.94
C ILE A 59 -19.02 -9.02 -13.49
N LYS A 60 -18.51 -8.25 -12.51
CA LYS A 60 -18.50 -8.60 -11.07
C LYS A 60 -18.04 -10.06 -10.86
N PRO A 61 -16.81 -10.40 -11.29
CA PRO A 61 -16.32 -11.76 -11.20
C PRO A 61 -16.19 -12.20 -9.74
N ASP A 62 -16.13 -13.50 -9.53
CA ASP A 62 -15.84 -14.10 -8.23
C ASP A 62 -14.32 -14.17 -7.98
N ILE A 63 -13.53 -14.25 -9.06
CA ILE A 63 -12.07 -14.29 -9.01
C ILE A 63 -11.45 -13.35 -10.05
N VAL A 64 -10.42 -12.60 -9.68
CA VAL A 64 -9.57 -11.82 -10.57
C VAL A 64 -8.19 -12.45 -10.59
N LYS A 65 -7.83 -13.07 -11.72
CA LYS A 65 -6.51 -13.66 -11.94
C LYS A 65 -5.59 -12.56 -12.45
N ILE A 66 -4.54 -12.28 -11.68
CA ILE A 66 -3.59 -11.20 -11.93
C ILE A 66 -2.42 -11.79 -12.71
N ASP A 67 -2.23 -11.26 -13.91
CA ASP A 67 -1.22 -11.77 -14.83
C ASP A 67 0.20 -11.71 -14.24
N ARG A 68 0.99 -12.70 -14.63
CA ARG A 68 2.37 -12.87 -14.21
C ARG A 68 3.24 -11.65 -14.50
N SER A 69 3.02 -10.89 -15.57
CA SER A 69 3.84 -9.71 -15.89
C SER A 69 3.80 -8.63 -14.80
N LEU A 70 2.73 -8.58 -14.00
CA LEU A 70 2.63 -7.71 -12.82
C LEU A 70 3.35 -8.30 -11.61
N ILE A 71 3.46 -9.63 -11.53
CA ILE A 71 4.05 -10.38 -10.41
C ILE A 71 5.57 -10.55 -10.58
N SER A 72 6.05 -10.76 -11.80
CA SER A 72 7.45 -11.06 -12.09
C SER A 72 8.37 -9.93 -11.62
N ASN A 73 9.37 -10.25 -10.79
CA ASN A 73 10.33 -9.29 -10.23
C ASN A 73 9.69 -8.09 -9.48
N ILE A 74 8.48 -8.25 -8.95
CA ILE A 74 7.71 -7.18 -8.32
C ILE A 74 8.43 -6.51 -7.14
N GLN A 75 9.34 -7.20 -6.46
CA GLN A 75 10.17 -6.67 -5.38
C GLN A 75 11.05 -5.48 -5.80
N ASN A 76 11.40 -5.40 -7.09
CA ASN A 76 12.24 -4.34 -7.67
C ASN A 76 11.42 -3.30 -8.45
N ASN A 77 10.09 -3.43 -8.48
CA ASN A 77 9.21 -2.56 -9.25
C ASN A 77 8.10 -1.99 -8.36
N TYR A 78 8.33 -0.77 -7.86
CA TYR A 78 7.36 -0.07 -7.00
C TYR A 78 6.04 0.24 -7.74
N ILE A 79 6.11 0.47 -9.06
CA ILE A 79 4.93 0.77 -9.88
C ILE A 79 4.04 -0.46 -9.93
N ASN A 80 4.58 -1.62 -10.29
CA ASN A 80 3.82 -2.88 -10.29
C ASN A 80 3.29 -3.21 -8.89
N THR A 81 4.07 -2.99 -7.83
CA THR A 81 3.58 -3.16 -6.45
C THR A 81 2.38 -2.27 -6.15
N SER A 82 2.37 -1.04 -6.66
CA SER A 82 1.28 -0.08 -6.45
C SER A 82 0.05 -0.43 -7.29
N ILE A 83 0.24 -0.86 -8.54
CA ILE A 83 -0.82 -1.36 -9.42
C ILE A 83 -1.48 -2.60 -8.78
N LEU A 84 -0.67 -3.56 -8.33
CA LEU A 84 -1.16 -4.77 -7.68
C LEU A 84 -2.04 -4.46 -6.46
N LYS A 85 -1.62 -3.53 -5.59
CA LYS A 85 -2.43 -3.08 -4.45
C LYS A 85 -3.76 -2.50 -4.89
N SER A 86 -3.77 -1.65 -5.91
CA SER A 86 -5.00 -1.06 -6.44
C SER A 86 -5.96 -2.12 -6.98
N ILE A 87 -5.43 -3.13 -7.69
CA ILE A 87 -6.23 -4.25 -8.19
C ILE A 87 -6.83 -5.02 -7.01
N VAL A 88 -6.02 -5.39 -6.01
CA VAL A 88 -6.50 -6.10 -4.82
C VAL A 88 -7.55 -5.29 -4.05
N ASP A 89 -7.33 -3.99 -3.86
CA ASP A 89 -8.26 -3.10 -3.17
C ASP A 89 -9.61 -3.00 -3.90
N ILE A 90 -9.59 -2.95 -5.23
CA ILE A 90 -10.81 -2.91 -6.04
C ILE A 90 -11.53 -4.26 -6.02
N SER A 91 -10.80 -5.36 -6.24
CA SER A 91 -11.35 -6.72 -6.18
C SER A 91 -12.03 -7.00 -4.84
N ASN A 92 -11.37 -6.65 -3.73
CA ASN A 92 -11.95 -6.78 -2.39
C ASN A 92 -13.24 -5.99 -2.21
N LYS A 93 -13.32 -4.76 -2.74
CA LYS A 93 -14.52 -3.91 -2.64
C LYS A 93 -15.70 -4.44 -3.46
N ILE A 94 -15.43 -5.14 -4.56
CA ILE A 94 -16.48 -5.78 -5.37
C ILE A 94 -16.80 -7.21 -4.91
N GLY A 95 -16.11 -7.71 -3.87
CA GLY A 95 -16.31 -9.05 -3.31
C GLY A 95 -15.67 -10.17 -4.12
N ALA A 96 -14.68 -9.86 -4.97
CA ALA A 96 -13.94 -10.83 -5.76
C ALA A 96 -12.64 -11.24 -5.04
N LEU A 97 -12.31 -12.53 -5.10
CA LEU A 97 -11.01 -13.04 -4.68
C LEU A 97 -9.94 -12.67 -5.70
N THR A 98 -8.70 -12.55 -5.25
CA THR A 98 -7.56 -12.31 -6.11
C THR A 98 -6.65 -13.54 -6.20
N LEU A 99 -6.20 -13.84 -7.42
CA LEU A 99 -5.29 -14.94 -7.69
C LEU A 99 -4.03 -14.40 -8.36
N ALA A 100 -2.86 -14.59 -7.75
CA ALA A 100 -1.58 -14.27 -8.41
C ALA A 100 -1.12 -15.43 -9.29
N GLU A 101 -0.96 -15.15 -10.58
CA GLU A 101 -0.50 -16.14 -11.55
C GLU A 101 1.01 -16.09 -11.77
N GLY A 102 1.56 -17.25 -12.10
CA GLY A 102 2.95 -17.41 -12.47
C GLY A 102 3.94 -17.06 -11.35
N VAL A 103 3.59 -17.23 -10.08
CA VAL A 103 4.56 -17.05 -8.97
C VAL A 103 5.66 -18.12 -9.01
N GLU A 104 6.92 -17.71 -9.04
CA GLU A 104 8.05 -18.63 -9.17
C GLU A 104 9.05 -18.54 -8.03
N THR A 105 9.11 -17.39 -7.38
CA THR A 105 10.07 -17.12 -6.30
C THR A 105 9.37 -16.90 -4.97
N LYS A 106 10.10 -17.16 -3.88
CA LYS A 106 9.60 -16.86 -2.53
C LYS A 106 9.41 -15.35 -2.35
N GLU A 107 10.26 -14.52 -2.97
CA GLU A 107 10.20 -13.06 -2.89
C GLU A 107 8.90 -12.52 -3.47
N GLU A 108 8.47 -13.02 -4.64
CA GLU A 108 7.19 -12.68 -5.26
C GLU A 108 6.02 -13.02 -4.35
N ILE A 109 6.00 -14.25 -3.81
CA ILE A 109 4.93 -14.70 -2.90
C ILE A 109 4.89 -13.85 -1.63
N LEU A 110 6.04 -13.60 -1.00
CA LEU A 110 6.12 -12.80 0.21
C LEU A 110 5.64 -11.36 -0.02
N LEU A 111 5.84 -10.80 -1.21
CA LEU A 111 5.29 -9.49 -1.54
C LEU A 111 3.78 -9.54 -1.81
N CYS A 112 3.32 -10.54 -2.57
CA CYS A 112 1.90 -10.78 -2.83
C CYS A 112 1.09 -11.01 -1.54
N MET A 113 1.65 -11.70 -0.55
CA MET A 113 1.04 -11.87 0.76
C MET A 113 0.90 -10.54 1.51
N LYS A 114 1.84 -9.60 1.35
CA LYS A 114 1.73 -8.25 1.93
C LYS A 114 0.68 -7.40 1.25
N THR A 115 0.34 -7.70 0.00
CA THR A 115 -0.73 -7.02 -0.73
C THR A 115 -2.07 -7.71 -0.56
N HIS A 116 -2.18 -8.71 0.32
CA HIS A 116 -3.42 -9.43 0.64
C HIS A 116 -4.01 -10.22 -0.54
N ILE A 117 -3.17 -10.83 -1.38
CA ILE A 117 -3.64 -11.79 -2.38
C ILE A 117 -4.17 -13.06 -1.71
N ASP A 118 -5.30 -13.57 -2.21
CA ASP A 118 -6.03 -14.71 -1.64
C ASP A 118 -5.49 -16.06 -2.13
N ILE A 119 -5.25 -16.18 -3.44
CA ILE A 119 -4.92 -17.44 -4.11
C ILE A 119 -3.61 -17.28 -4.90
N TYR A 120 -2.83 -18.36 -5.00
CA TYR A 120 -1.53 -18.35 -5.65
C TYR A 120 -1.39 -19.54 -6.59
N GLN A 121 -0.93 -19.29 -7.81
CA GLN A 121 -0.65 -20.31 -8.81
C GLN A 121 0.70 -20.04 -9.47
N GLY A 122 1.57 -21.05 -9.52
CA GLY A 122 2.84 -20.92 -10.23
C GLY A 122 3.87 -21.97 -9.86
N PHE A 123 4.99 -21.97 -10.59
CA PHE A 123 6.01 -23.02 -10.51
C PHE A 123 6.73 -23.09 -9.17
N TYR A 124 6.62 -22.03 -8.34
CA TYR A 124 7.09 -22.11 -6.96
C TYR A 124 6.46 -23.31 -6.24
N PHE A 125 5.15 -23.54 -6.43
CA PHE A 125 4.41 -24.61 -5.79
C PHE A 125 4.57 -25.92 -6.54
N GLU A 126 4.08 -25.98 -7.77
CA GLU A 126 4.18 -27.15 -8.65
C GLU A 126 4.09 -26.70 -10.11
N LYS A 127 4.78 -27.40 -11.01
CA LYS A 127 4.63 -27.18 -12.45
C LYS A 127 3.36 -27.88 -12.95
N PRO A 128 2.84 -27.52 -14.14
CA PRO A 128 1.81 -28.32 -14.80
C PRO A 128 2.25 -29.78 -14.88
N ILE A 129 1.35 -30.68 -14.51
CA ILE A 129 1.55 -32.12 -14.54
C ILE A 129 0.36 -32.77 -15.24
N GLU A 130 0.64 -33.86 -15.95
CA GLU A 130 -0.38 -34.62 -16.67
C GLU A 130 -1.26 -35.47 -15.73
N ASN A 131 -0.72 -35.87 -14.57
CA ASN A 131 -1.38 -36.80 -13.67
C ASN A 131 -1.33 -36.28 -12.22
N LEU A 132 -2.50 -35.97 -11.66
CA LEU A 132 -2.67 -35.44 -10.31
C LEU A 132 -2.13 -36.38 -9.21
N TYR A 133 -2.10 -37.69 -9.43
CA TYR A 133 -1.54 -38.65 -8.48
C TYR A 133 -0.02 -38.55 -8.33
N LYS A 134 0.65 -37.77 -9.19
CA LYS A 134 2.09 -37.48 -9.08
C LYS A 134 2.39 -36.33 -8.11
N ILE A 135 1.38 -35.61 -7.61
CA ILE A 135 1.59 -34.53 -6.64
C ILE A 135 2.07 -35.13 -5.32
N CYS A 136 3.25 -34.70 -4.87
CA CYS A 136 3.70 -35.00 -3.52
C CYS A 136 3.14 -33.95 -2.54
N GLU A 137 1.97 -34.24 -1.97
CA GLU A 137 1.28 -33.32 -1.05
C GLU A 137 2.18 -32.86 0.10
N ASN A 138 2.94 -33.76 0.71
CA ASN A 138 3.85 -33.43 1.81
C ASN A 138 4.90 -32.38 1.40
N LYS A 139 5.41 -32.46 0.17
CA LYS A 139 6.37 -31.47 -0.37
C LYS A 139 5.69 -30.12 -0.59
N LEU A 140 4.46 -30.12 -1.11
CA LEU A 140 3.66 -28.91 -1.31
C LEU A 140 3.34 -28.22 0.02
N PHE A 141 2.81 -28.96 0.99
CA PHE A 141 2.53 -28.45 2.34
C PHE A 141 3.81 -27.96 3.03
N GLY A 142 4.95 -28.63 2.83
CA GLY A 142 6.25 -28.17 3.31
C GLY A 142 6.63 -26.78 2.78
N LYS A 143 6.41 -26.53 1.48
CA LYS A 143 6.63 -25.21 0.86
C LYS A 143 5.70 -24.13 1.43
N ILE A 144 4.41 -24.45 1.59
CA ILE A 144 3.39 -23.54 2.14
C ILE A 144 3.76 -23.15 3.58
N ASN A 145 4.06 -24.13 4.43
CA ASN A 145 4.44 -23.90 5.82
C ASN A 145 5.72 -23.06 5.93
N LYS A 146 6.72 -23.33 5.09
CA LYS A 146 7.96 -22.55 5.05
C LYS A 146 7.67 -21.09 4.71
N ILE A 147 6.87 -20.81 3.68
CA ILE A 147 6.47 -19.45 3.32
C ILE A 147 5.73 -18.77 4.45
N GLY A 148 4.80 -19.46 5.13
CA GLY A 148 4.09 -18.90 6.28
C GLY A 148 5.03 -18.46 7.42
N ILE A 149 6.06 -19.24 7.71
CA ILE A 149 7.09 -18.89 8.70
C ILE A 149 7.92 -17.68 8.24
N GLU A 150 8.35 -17.67 6.99
CA GLU A 150 9.12 -16.56 6.41
C GLU A 150 8.29 -15.25 6.43
N TYR A 151 7.02 -15.31 6.04
CA TYR A 151 6.11 -14.17 6.08
C TYR A 151 5.94 -13.61 7.50
N LYS A 152 5.76 -14.49 8.50
CA LYS A 152 5.70 -14.09 9.92
C LYS A 152 6.95 -13.32 10.34
N ASN A 153 8.13 -13.73 9.90
CA ASN A 153 9.39 -13.04 10.19
C ASN A 153 9.46 -11.68 9.50
N VAL A 154 8.99 -11.59 8.26
CA VAL A 154 8.91 -10.34 7.50
C VAL A 154 8.00 -9.33 8.21
N ILE A 155 6.81 -9.75 8.67
CA ILE A 155 5.89 -8.89 9.42
C ILE A 155 6.50 -8.43 10.76
N LYS A 156 7.13 -9.33 11.52
CA LYS A 156 7.84 -8.97 12.75
C LYS A 156 8.93 -7.94 12.50
N LYS A 157 9.73 -8.09 11.43
CA LYS A 157 10.75 -7.12 11.04
C LYS A 157 10.12 -5.77 10.73
N HIS A 158 9.04 -5.73 9.95
CA HIS A 158 8.32 -4.50 9.62
C HIS A 158 7.81 -3.76 10.87
N ILE A 159 7.21 -4.48 11.82
CA ILE A 159 6.74 -3.91 13.10
C ILE A 159 7.91 -3.30 13.88
N LYS A 160 9.03 -4.03 14.02
CA LYS A 160 10.23 -3.53 14.71
C LYS A 160 10.80 -2.28 14.04
N THR A 161 10.87 -2.26 12.72
CA THR A 161 11.31 -1.07 11.96
C THR A 161 10.40 0.12 12.21
N LYS A 162 9.07 -0.06 12.14
CA LYS A 162 8.11 1.02 12.43
C LYS A 162 8.27 1.56 13.85
N GLN A 163 8.43 0.68 14.85
CA GLN A 163 8.67 1.08 16.23
C GLN A 163 10.00 1.82 16.43
N SER A 164 11.06 1.41 15.73
CA SER A 164 12.35 2.10 15.77
C SER A 164 12.25 3.52 15.20
N ILE A 165 11.54 3.69 14.08
CA ILE A 165 11.27 5.01 13.49
C ILE A 165 10.52 5.89 14.50
N LEU A 166 9.41 5.39 15.08
CA LEU A 166 8.64 6.16 16.07
C LEU A 166 9.49 6.60 17.26
N LYS A 167 10.32 5.70 17.83
CA LYS A 167 11.21 6.04 18.94
C LYS A 167 12.22 7.13 18.57
N LYS A 168 12.83 7.04 17.38
CA LYS A 168 13.76 8.07 16.88
C LYS A 168 13.06 9.42 16.73
N MET A 169 11.86 9.42 16.14
CA MET A 169 11.10 10.65 15.94
C MET A 169 10.61 11.28 17.25
N GLN A 170 10.24 10.47 18.24
CA GLN A 170 9.91 10.95 19.57
C GLN A 170 11.11 11.62 20.25
N HIS A 171 12.32 11.09 20.08
CA HIS A 171 13.54 11.71 20.61
C HIS A 171 13.82 13.02 19.89
N LEU A 172 13.80 13.00 18.55
CA LEU A 172 14.00 14.19 17.71
C LEU A 172 13.01 15.31 18.03
N THR A 173 11.75 14.96 18.30
CA THR A 173 10.72 15.91 18.72
C THR A 173 11.09 16.58 20.04
N LYS A 174 11.60 15.84 21.02
CA LYS A 174 12.02 16.42 22.31
C LYS A 174 13.16 17.40 22.13
N ASP A 175 14.12 17.08 21.27
CA ASP A 175 15.27 17.96 21.03
C ASP A 175 14.88 19.19 20.22
N ALA A 176 14.03 19.02 19.20
CA ALA A 176 13.41 20.11 18.45
C ALA A 176 12.64 21.08 19.36
N VAL A 177 11.80 20.57 20.28
CA VAL A 177 11.05 21.38 21.25
C VAL A 177 12.00 22.13 22.19
N LYS A 178 13.05 21.48 22.71
CA LYS A 178 14.04 22.18 23.54
C LYS A 178 14.71 23.33 22.77
N LEU A 179 15.09 23.10 21.51
CA LEU A 179 15.75 24.12 20.69
C LEU A 179 14.88 25.36 20.46
N ILE A 180 13.59 25.17 20.15
CA ILE A 180 12.66 26.28 19.85
C ILE A 180 12.11 26.96 21.12
N SER A 181 12.21 26.33 22.29
CA SER A 181 11.72 26.85 23.58
C SER A 181 12.82 27.36 24.53
N GLN A 182 14.07 27.45 24.08
CA GLN A 182 15.21 27.88 24.90
C GLN A 182 15.26 29.38 25.21
N GLU A 183 14.58 30.21 24.41
CA GLU A 183 14.60 31.67 24.53
C GLU A 183 13.30 32.21 25.14
N GLN A 184 13.27 33.49 25.48
CA GLN A 184 12.02 34.17 25.89
C GLN A 184 10.95 34.18 24.79
N GLU A 185 11.35 34.07 23.52
CA GLU A 185 10.46 34.02 22.36
C GLU A 185 10.65 32.73 21.56
N PHE A 186 9.55 32.22 21.00
CA PHE A 186 9.55 31.05 20.13
C PHE A 186 10.31 31.33 18.82
N CYS A 187 11.36 30.55 18.53
CA CYS A 187 12.20 30.73 17.33
C CYS A 187 12.18 29.49 16.43
N PHE A 188 11.33 29.51 15.41
CA PHE A 188 11.15 28.41 14.47
C PHE A 188 12.42 28.13 13.63
N GLU A 189 13.21 29.15 13.31
CA GLU A 189 14.40 29.05 12.46
C GLU A 189 15.48 28.12 13.03
N LYS A 190 15.52 27.94 14.36
CA LYS A 190 16.45 26.99 15.02
C LYS A 190 16.23 25.53 14.58
N LEU A 191 15.04 25.17 14.08
CA LEU A 191 14.79 23.85 13.50
C LEU A 191 15.59 23.58 12.21
N GLN A 192 16.20 24.59 11.61
CA GLN A 192 17.13 24.38 10.50
C GLN A 192 18.37 23.57 10.92
N LEU A 193 18.77 23.62 12.20
CA LEU A 193 19.83 22.76 12.73
C LEU A 193 19.39 21.29 12.73
N VAL A 194 18.15 21.01 13.18
CA VAL A 194 17.56 19.67 13.17
C VAL A 194 17.57 19.10 11.75
N LEU A 195 17.20 19.92 10.76
CA LEU A 195 17.19 19.53 9.35
C LEU A 195 18.61 19.22 8.82
N LYS A 196 19.62 20.02 9.19
CA LYS A 196 21.02 19.82 8.78
C LYS A 196 21.66 18.57 9.41
N GLU A 197 21.34 18.29 10.67
CA GLU A 197 21.91 17.16 11.42
C GLU A 197 21.24 15.82 11.07
N ASN A 198 20.06 15.85 10.46
CA ASN A 198 19.27 14.65 10.17
C ASN A 198 18.97 14.55 8.66
N SER A 199 19.90 13.97 7.91
CA SER A 199 19.83 13.82 6.44
C SER A 199 18.61 13.06 5.92
N ASN A 200 17.92 12.30 6.77
CA ASN A 200 16.69 11.59 6.45
C ASN A 200 15.42 12.44 6.61
N ILE A 201 15.52 13.63 7.22
CA ILE A 201 14.41 14.57 7.32
C ILE A 201 14.47 15.51 6.13
N GLU A 202 13.40 15.51 5.35
CA GLU A 202 13.27 16.35 4.15
C GLU A 202 12.68 17.71 4.48
N ALA A 203 11.65 17.72 5.34
CA ALA A 203 10.92 18.92 5.67
C ALA A 203 10.47 18.97 7.13
N ILE A 204 10.40 20.18 7.68
CA ILE A 204 9.89 20.46 9.03
C ILE A 204 8.93 21.65 8.95
N TYR A 205 7.76 21.52 9.59
CA TYR A 205 6.74 22.56 9.62
C TYR A 205 5.84 22.41 10.85
N LEU A 206 5.18 23.50 11.22
CA LEU A 206 4.23 23.56 12.34
C LEU A 206 2.84 23.88 11.82
N ILE A 207 1.83 23.20 12.38
CA ILE A 207 0.42 23.45 12.10
C ILE A 207 -0.25 23.88 13.39
N ASP A 208 -1.03 24.95 13.35
CA ASP A 208 -1.86 25.35 14.48
C ASP A 208 -2.91 24.27 14.78
N PHE A 209 -3.01 23.87 16.04
CA PHE A 209 -3.84 22.72 16.44
C PHE A 209 -5.35 22.98 16.21
N THR A 210 -5.79 24.22 16.28
CA THR A 210 -7.21 24.58 16.24
C THR A 210 -7.67 24.83 14.80
N SER A 211 -7.00 25.75 14.11
CA SER A 211 -7.35 26.19 12.75
C SER A 211 -6.91 25.21 11.66
N GLY A 212 -5.85 24.44 11.91
CA GLY A 212 -5.20 23.60 10.91
C GLY A 212 -4.39 24.38 9.88
N ASN A 213 -4.13 25.67 10.12
CA ASN A 213 -3.28 26.49 9.26
C ASN A 213 -1.80 26.33 9.64
N GLN A 214 -0.91 26.38 8.65
CA GLN A 214 0.53 26.31 8.88
C GLN A 214 1.04 27.61 9.51
N ILE A 215 1.87 27.50 10.56
CA ILE A 215 2.34 28.64 11.37
C ILE A 215 3.54 29.35 10.74
N ASN A 216 4.36 28.64 9.97
CA ASN A 216 5.56 29.18 9.34
C ASN A 216 5.69 28.63 7.92
N ASP A 217 6.58 29.17 7.10
CA ASP A 217 6.98 28.50 5.86
C ASP A 217 7.67 27.17 6.17
N THR A 218 7.47 26.18 5.31
CA THR A 218 8.11 24.87 5.50
C THR A 218 9.63 24.99 5.37
N LEU A 219 10.37 24.48 6.36
CA LEU A 219 11.82 24.30 6.22
C LEU A 219 12.07 23.05 5.38
N ILE A 220 12.80 23.19 4.26
CA ILE A 220 13.11 22.09 3.33
C ILE A 220 14.61 21.96 3.14
N ALA A 221 15.12 20.73 3.14
CA ALA A 221 16.55 20.46 3.01
C ALA A 221 17.06 20.77 1.60
N ASN A 222 16.34 20.34 0.56
CA ASN A 222 16.66 20.61 -0.85
C ASN A 222 15.38 20.73 -1.70
N ILE A 223 15.33 21.71 -2.61
CA ILE A 223 14.26 21.85 -3.60
C ILE A 223 14.79 21.34 -4.94
N HIS A 224 14.26 20.22 -5.42
CA HIS A 224 14.76 19.58 -6.65
C HIS A 224 13.85 19.78 -7.88
N ASN A 225 12.65 20.35 -7.73
CA ASN A 225 11.67 20.40 -8.82
C ASN A 225 10.77 21.64 -8.74
N ARG A 226 10.49 22.30 -9.88
CA ARG A 226 9.58 23.46 -9.97
C ARG A 226 8.09 23.10 -9.86
N PHE A 227 7.74 21.84 -10.13
CA PHE A 227 6.34 21.37 -10.08
C PHE A 227 5.84 21.16 -8.65
N TYR A 228 6.72 20.73 -7.75
CA TYR A 228 6.40 20.52 -6.35
C TYR A 228 6.76 21.76 -5.55
N GLN A 229 5.86 22.16 -4.64
CA GLN A 229 6.02 23.38 -3.85
C GLN A 229 5.64 23.10 -2.41
N ALA A 230 6.50 23.57 -1.52
CA ALA A 230 6.28 23.52 -0.10
C ALA A 230 5.03 24.32 0.29
N SER A 231 4.30 23.82 1.29
CA SER A 231 3.29 24.63 1.96
C SER A 231 3.94 25.83 2.65
N LYS A 232 3.25 26.96 2.63
CA LYS A 232 3.70 28.23 3.21
C LYS A 232 2.87 28.59 4.43
N HIS A 233 3.31 29.62 5.14
CA HIS A 233 2.53 30.23 6.21
C HIS A 233 1.07 30.48 5.77
N ASN A 234 0.12 30.13 6.64
CA ASN A 234 -1.33 30.16 6.45
C ASN A 234 -1.95 29.16 5.44
N ASP A 235 -1.16 28.29 4.79
CA ASP A 235 -1.76 27.20 4.03
C ASP A 235 -2.55 26.27 4.97
N ASN A 236 -3.71 25.79 4.50
CA ASN A 236 -4.59 24.95 5.30
C ASN A 236 -4.28 23.45 5.13
N HIS A 237 -4.13 22.74 6.26
CA HIS A 237 -3.80 21.31 6.30
C HIS A 237 -4.98 20.43 6.73
N ASN A 238 -6.21 20.94 6.82
CA ASN A 238 -7.37 20.15 7.28
C ASN A 238 -7.64 18.91 6.41
N LEU A 239 -7.29 18.94 5.12
CA LEU A 239 -7.45 17.78 4.22
C LEU A 239 -6.30 16.77 4.31
N LYS A 240 -5.27 17.05 5.10
CA LYS A 240 -4.13 16.13 5.28
C LYS A 240 -4.47 15.12 6.37
N GLU A 241 -4.36 13.83 6.03
CA GLU A 241 -4.64 12.72 6.96
C GLU A 241 -3.92 12.90 8.31
N TYR A 242 -2.64 13.26 8.28
CA TYR A 242 -1.83 13.38 9.48
C TYR A 242 -2.29 14.49 10.44
N TYR A 243 -3.05 15.49 9.99
CA TYR A 243 -3.57 16.55 10.86
C TYR A 243 -4.60 15.97 11.85
N TYR A 244 -5.72 15.44 11.33
CA TYR A 244 -6.77 14.87 12.18
C TYR A 244 -6.31 13.60 12.88
N MET A 245 -5.54 12.73 12.21
CA MET A 245 -5.04 11.50 12.84
C MET A 245 -4.13 11.81 14.04
N THR A 246 -3.30 12.85 13.97
CA THR A 246 -2.50 13.28 15.13
C THR A 246 -3.38 13.90 16.21
N LYS A 247 -4.26 14.82 15.81
CA LYS A 247 -5.15 15.57 16.70
C LYS A 247 -6.05 14.67 17.54
N GLU A 248 -6.67 13.67 16.91
CA GLU A 248 -7.65 12.78 17.54
C GLU A 248 -7.01 11.53 18.19
N SER A 249 -5.74 11.22 17.87
CA SER A 249 -5.07 10.07 18.48
C SER A 249 -4.89 10.23 19.99
N LYS A 250 -5.03 9.12 20.73
CA LYS A 250 -4.75 9.06 22.18
C LYS A 250 -3.29 9.41 22.52
N THR A 251 -2.36 9.01 21.64
CA THR A 251 -0.92 9.27 21.81
C THR A 251 -0.50 10.66 21.36
N LYS A 252 -1.41 11.42 20.73
CA LYS A 252 -1.16 12.74 20.15
C LYS A 252 0.02 12.75 19.18
N GLU A 253 0.19 11.63 18.47
CA GLU A 253 1.22 11.46 17.45
C GLU A 253 0.74 10.48 16.37
N PHE A 254 1.24 10.66 15.15
CA PHE A 254 0.90 9.82 14.00
C PHE A 254 2.12 9.64 13.10
N LEU A 255 2.16 8.50 12.39
CA LEU A 255 3.13 8.23 11.33
C LEU A 255 2.38 7.72 10.11
N SER A 256 2.38 8.52 9.05
CA SER A 256 1.64 8.24 7.82
C SER A 256 2.12 6.96 7.12
N GLN A 257 1.35 6.51 6.14
CA GLN A 257 1.85 5.60 5.10
C GLN A 257 2.87 6.31 4.20
N LYS A 258 3.57 5.54 3.35
CA LYS A 258 4.46 6.13 2.33
C LYS A 258 3.63 6.86 1.29
N TYR A 259 4.03 8.06 0.91
CA TYR A 259 3.39 8.84 -0.16
C TYR A 259 4.41 9.76 -0.85
N ILE A 260 4.03 10.31 -2.00
CA ILE A 260 4.84 11.29 -2.72
C ILE A 260 4.66 12.67 -2.09
N SER A 261 5.71 13.24 -1.54
CA SER A 261 5.75 14.60 -0.99
C SER A 261 5.30 15.60 -2.04
N LYS A 262 4.27 16.40 -1.74
CA LYS A 262 3.86 17.51 -2.62
C LYS A 262 4.85 18.69 -2.57
N ALA A 263 5.77 18.68 -1.60
CA ALA A 263 6.78 19.71 -1.43
C ALA A 263 8.01 19.47 -2.32
N THR A 264 8.39 18.21 -2.55
CA THR A 264 9.64 17.86 -3.25
C THR A 264 9.50 16.83 -4.37
N GLY A 265 8.42 16.03 -4.37
CA GLY A 265 8.24 14.88 -5.26
C GLY A 265 8.92 13.59 -4.78
N ASN A 266 9.60 13.60 -3.63
CA ASN A 266 10.24 12.41 -3.09
C ASN A 266 9.24 11.50 -2.35
N MET A 267 9.56 10.20 -2.28
CA MET A 267 8.78 9.27 -1.46
C MET A 267 9.12 9.45 0.02
N CYS A 268 8.16 9.94 0.79
CA CYS A 268 8.33 10.24 2.21
C CYS A 268 7.25 9.60 3.09
N ARG A 269 7.36 9.79 4.40
CA ARG A 269 6.31 9.62 5.41
C ARG A 269 6.32 10.83 6.31
N THR A 270 5.16 11.30 6.75
CA THR A 270 5.08 12.32 7.79
C THR A 270 4.97 11.67 9.15
N TYR A 271 5.88 12.02 10.05
CA TYR A 271 5.66 11.89 11.48
C TYR A 271 5.17 13.23 12.03
N SER A 272 4.10 13.20 12.81
CA SER A 272 3.46 14.38 13.36
C SER A 272 3.16 14.20 14.83
N LYS A 273 3.34 15.24 15.63
CA LYS A 273 3.14 15.19 17.08
C LYS A 273 2.58 16.50 17.62
N VAL A 274 1.54 16.42 18.45
CA VAL A 274 1.08 17.58 19.21
C VAL A 274 2.12 17.93 20.27
N ILE A 275 2.50 19.19 20.31
CA ILE A 275 3.39 19.79 21.29
C ILE A 275 2.75 21.08 21.81
N ASN A 276 3.21 21.54 22.97
CA ASN A 276 2.79 22.82 23.54
C ASN A 276 3.95 23.82 23.43
N ILE A 277 3.69 25.01 22.88
CA ILE A 277 4.63 26.11 22.77
C ILE A 277 3.95 27.34 23.35
N ASN A 278 4.49 27.93 24.42
CA ASN A 278 3.96 29.14 25.07
C ASN A 278 2.43 29.07 25.28
N GLU A 279 1.96 27.97 25.89
CA GLU A 279 0.53 27.67 26.16
C GLU A 279 -0.34 27.34 24.93
N ASN A 280 0.16 27.54 23.71
CA ASN A 280 -0.53 27.15 22.48
C ASN A 280 -0.22 25.72 22.08
N GLN A 281 -1.23 24.98 21.62
CA GLN A 281 -1.05 23.66 21.05
C GLN A 281 -0.72 23.78 19.57
N VAL A 282 0.33 23.09 19.12
CA VAL A 282 0.72 23.02 17.72
C VAL A 282 1.06 21.58 17.35
N ILE A 283 0.96 21.25 16.08
CA ILE A 283 1.39 19.95 15.54
C ILE A 283 2.71 20.15 14.82
N LEU A 284 3.78 19.57 15.37
CA LEU A 284 5.09 19.51 14.73
C LEU A 284 5.16 18.34 13.78
N CYS A 285 5.45 18.63 12.52
CA CYS A 285 5.51 17.68 11.43
C CYS A 285 6.94 17.55 10.90
N PHE A 286 7.33 16.31 10.62
CA PHE A 286 8.58 15.93 9.98
C PHE A 286 8.27 15.04 8.78
N ASP A 287 8.65 15.46 7.58
CA ASP A 287 8.61 14.58 6.41
C ASP A 287 9.94 13.81 6.33
N ILE A 288 9.85 12.48 6.40
CA ILE A 288 10.98 11.55 6.50
C ILE A 288 11.15 10.85 5.16
N LEU A 289 12.33 10.96 4.54
CA LEU A 289 12.66 10.25 3.31
C LEU A 289 12.65 8.73 3.53
N THR A 290 12.04 8.00 2.60
CA THR A 290 11.94 6.54 2.69
C THR A 290 12.84 5.80 1.71
N ASN A 291 13.56 6.52 0.86
CA ASN A 291 14.52 5.96 -0.09
C ASN A 291 15.90 5.68 0.56
N LEU A 292 16.06 6.08 1.82
CA LEU A 292 17.30 5.97 2.61
C LEU A 292 17.20 4.93 3.76
N VAL A 293 16.11 4.15 3.83
CA VAL A 293 15.85 3.18 4.92
C VAL A 293 15.31 1.84 4.41
#